data_AF-A0AAJ6SZA8-F1
#
_entry.id   AF-A0AAJ6SZA8-F1
#
_cell.length_a   1.000
_cell.length_b   1.000
_cell.length_c   1.000
_cell.angle_alpha   90.00
_cell.angle_beta   90.00
_cell.angle_gamma   90.00
#
_symmetry.space_group_name_H-M   'P 1'
#
loop_
_entity.id
_entity.type
_entity.pdbx_description
1 polymer ?
#
loop_
_entity_poly.entity_id
_entity_poly.type
_entity_poly.pdbx_seq_one_letter_code
_entity_poly.pdbx_strand_id
1 'polypeptide(L)'
;MIDYYQKGKWDLMIDYYQKHSEYLHSPLTASKETAFHMAVISQENKFGNTVLHEATIYGNNKAVKLLVERCPELLSVPNEFGETPLFTAAGFAETEIVEFLIRSKPGQRVDDDGLLLPIHRQRTVDSMSILSAAIIGQNFEAALLLLELDRSLASLKDKKSNIYSSTSSRNASCFFDSEFPMG
;
A
#
# COMPACT_ATOMS: atom_id res chain seq x y z
N MET A 1 -23.40 -24.40 -9.65
CA MET A 1 -23.38 -23.59 -8.42
C MET A 1 -22.49 -24.34 -7.45
N ILE A 2 -21.23 -23.95 -7.31
CA ILE A 2 -20.28 -24.71 -6.48
C ILE A 2 -19.83 -23.82 -5.32
N ASP A 3 -20.38 -24.11 -4.15
CA ASP A 3 -19.91 -23.62 -2.86
C ASP A 3 -18.52 -24.22 -2.58
N TYR A 4 -17.46 -23.45 -2.86
CA TYR A 4 -16.07 -23.81 -2.58
C TYR A 4 -15.53 -23.13 -1.30
N TYR A 5 -16.39 -22.76 -0.35
CA TYR A 5 -15.97 -22.16 0.92
C TYR A 5 -15.73 -23.21 2.02
N GLN A 6 -14.81 -24.16 1.78
CA GLN A 6 -14.26 -24.98 2.86
C GLN A 6 -12.72 -24.88 2.89
N LYS A 7 -12.26 -24.28 3.98
CA LYS A 7 -10.93 -23.83 4.39
C LYS A 7 -9.77 -24.85 4.35
N GLY A 8 -9.89 -25.95 3.61
CA GLY A 8 -8.96 -27.10 3.68
C GLY A 8 -8.60 -27.77 2.35
N LYS A 9 -8.94 -27.18 1.19
CA LYS A 9 -8.57 -27.73 -0.13
C LYS A 9 -7.83 -26.71 -1.02
N TRP A 10 -7.18 -25.73 -0.40
CA TRP A 10 -6.47 -24.66 -1.11
C TRP A 10 -5.22 -25.16 -1.84
N ASP A 11 -4.49 -26.09 -1.23
CA ASP A 11 -3.32 -26.71 -1.86
C ASP A 11 -3.71 -27.50 -3.13
N LEU A 12 -4.88 -28.14 -3.13
CA LEU A 12 -5.42 -28.82 -4.30
C LEU A 12 -5.82 -27.85 -5.41
N MET A 13 -6.30 -26.66 -5.05
CA MET A 13 -6.60 -25.60 -6.02
C MET A 13 -5.30 -25.08 -6.63
N ILE A 14 -4.28 -24.81 -5.82
CA ILE A 14 -2.96 -24.38 -6.30
C ILE A 14 -2.32 -25.44 -7.21
N ASP A 15 -2.32 -26.71 -6.81
CA ASP A 15 -1.77 -27.83 -7.60
C ASP A 15 -2.53 -28.01 -8.93
N TYR A 16 -3.86 -27.87 -8.92
CA TYR A 16 -4.69 -27.94 -10.12
C TYR A 16 -4.33 -26.86 -11.14
N TYR A 17 -4.11 -25.61 -10.70
CA TYR A 17 -3.75 -24.50 -11.60
C TYR A 17 -2.27 -24.45 -11.98
N GLN A 18 -1.38 -25.03 -11.17
CA GLN A 18 0.00 -25.30 -11.60
C GLN A 18 0.01 -26.30 -12.76
N LYS A 19 -0.87 -27.31 -12.71
CA LYS A 19 -0.99 -28.34 -13.75
C LYS A 19 -1.79 -27.88 -14.98
N HIS A 20 -2.69 -26.92 -14.82
CA HIS A 20 -3.51 -26.37 -15.91
C HIS A 20 -3.38 -24.85 -16.01
N SER A 21 -2.17 -24.40 -16.37
CA SER A 21 -1.83 -22.98 -16.55
C SER A 21 -2.68 -22.26 -17.60
N GLU A 22 -3.30 -23.00 -18.52
CA GLU A 22 -4.25 -22.51 -19.51
C GLU A 22 -5.50 -21.85 -18.89
N TYR A 23 -5.95 -22.31 -17.72
CA TYR A 23 -7.10 -21.73 -17.02
C TYR A 23 -6.70 -20.58 -16.08
N LEU A 24 -5.40 -20.30 -15.93
CA LEU A 24 -4.90 -19.16 -15.14
C LEU A 24 -5.33 -17.81 -15.71
N HIS A 25 -5.73 -17.78 -16.98
CA HIS A 25 -6.20 -16.59 -17.69
C HIS A 25 -7.66 -16.69 -18.12
N SER A 26 -8.33 -17.81 -17.84
CA SER A 26 -9.73 -18.03 -18.19
C SER A 26 -10.62 -17.56 -17.04
N PRO A 27 -11.59 -16.66 -17.28
CA PRO A 27 -12.52 -16.22 -16.25
C PRO A 27 -13.37 -17.42 -15.80
N LEU A 28 -13.31 -17.81 -14.52
CA LEU A 28 -14.13 -18.91 -14.00
C LEU A 28 -15.60 -18.52 -13.81
N THR A 29 -15.87 -17.23 -13.69
CA THR A 29 -17.20 -16.67 -13.49
C THR A 29 -17.44 -15.50 -14.45
N ALA A 30 -18.72 -15.17 -14.69
CA ALA A 30 -19.13 -14.02 -15.50
C ALA A 30 -18.61 -12.67 -14.94
N SER A 31 -18.26 -12.62 -13.65
CA SER A 31 -17.61 -11.49 -12.96
C SER A 31 -16.09 -11.39 -13.21
N LYS A 32 -15.50 -12.28 -14.02
CA LYS A 32 -14.05 -12.38 -14.30
C LYS A 32 -13.18 -12.81 -13.12
N GLU A 33 -13.74 -13.40 -12.06
CA GLU A 33 -12.91 -14.00 -11.01
C GLU A 33 -12.16 -15.19 -11.61
N THR A 34 -10.85 -15.04 -11.82
CA THR A 34 -9.99 -16.15 -12.22
C THR A 34 -9.47 -16.83 -10.97
N ALA A 35 -9.16 -18.12 -11.01
CA ALA A 35 -8.65 -18.81 -9.82
C ALA A 35 -7.34 -18.23 -9.30
N PHE A 36 -6.52 -17.66 -10.18
CA PHE A 36 -5.38 -16.85 -9.80
C PHE A 36 -5.78 -15.66 -8.90
N HIS A 37 -6.88 -14.98 -9.21
CA HIS A 37 -7.35 -13.84 -8.41
C HIS A 37 -7.78 -14.29 -7.01
N MET A 38 -8.56 -15.37 -6.91
CA MET A 38 -8.97 -15.92 -5.61
C MET A 38 -7.77 -16.39 -4.80
N ALA A 39 -6.82 -17.11 -5.42
CA ALA A 39 -5.61 -17.57 -4.73
C ALA A 39 -4.80 -16.38 -4.19
N VAL A 40 -4.60 -15.33 -4.99
CA VAL A 40 -3.81 -14.15 -4.61
C VAL A 40 -4.50 -13.33 -3.51
N ILE A 41 -5.81 -13.10 -3.60
CA ILE A 41 -6.55 -12.32 -2.59
C ILE A 41 -6.64 -13.08 -1.27
N SER A 42 -6.74 -14.41 -1.31
CA SER A 42 -6.80 -15.23 -0.09
C SER A 42 -5.46 -15.45 0.61
N GLN A 43 -4.34 -15.17 -0.07
CA GLN A 43 -3.00 -15.39 0.48
C GLN A 43 -2.53 -14.16 1.24
N GLU A 44 -2.57 -14.27 2.57
CA GLU A 44 -1.95 -13.35 3.51
C GLU A 44 -0.80 -14.06 4.22
N ASN A 45 0.29 -13.34 4.45
CA ASN A 45 1.40 -13.87 5.26
C ASN A 45 1.11 -13.72 6.77
N LYS A 46 2.08 -14.07 7.62
CA LYS A 46 1.97 -13.98 9.09
C LYS A 46 1.77 -12.56 9.64
N PHE A 47 1.85 -11.54 8.80
CA PHE A 47 1.67 -10.12 9.12
C PHE A 47 0.41 -9.56 8.45
N GLY A 48 -0.43 -10.40 7.85
CA GLY A 48 -1.59 -9.98 7.04
C GLY A 48 -1.21 -9.33 5.71
N ASN A 49 0.05 -9.39 5.28
CA ASN A 49 0.43 -8.82 4.00
C ASN A 49 -0.10 -9.70 2.88
N THR A 50 -0.90 -9.09 2.00
CA THR A 50 -1.24 -9.66 0.70
C THR A 50 -0.03 -9.66 -0.24
N VAL A 51 -0.13 -10.39 -1.34
CA VAL A 51 0.91 -10.42 -2.39
C VAL A 51 1.26 -9.02 -2.92
N LEU A 52 0.31 -8.08 -2.94
CA LEU A 52 0.56 -6.71 -3.38
C LEU A 52 1.39 -5.91 -2.37
N HIS A 53 1.20 -6.12 -1.06
CA HIS A 53 2.06 -5.51 -0.04
C HIS A 53 3.51 -5.95 -0.22
N GLU A 54 3.74 -7.26 -0.32
CA GLU A 54 5.08 -7.81 -0.54
C GLU A 54 5.71 -7.27 -1.83
N ALA A 55 4.95 -7.22 -2.93
CA ALA A 55 5.44 -6.66 -4.19
C ALA A 55 5.87 -5.18 -4.06
N THR A 56 5.17 -4.38 -3.25
CA THR A 56 5.56 -2.99 -2.97
C THR A 56 6.77 -2.90 -2.05
N ILE A 57 6.84 -3.73 -1.00
CA ILE A 57 7.97 -3.76 -0.05
C ILE A 57 9.27 -4.12 -0.77
N TYR A 58 9.21 -5.07 -1.70
CA TYR A 58 10.37 -5.49 -2.50
C TYR A 58 10.63 -4.61 -3.74
N GLY A 59 9.82 -3.58 -3.98
CA GLY A 59 9.99 -2.69 -5.14
C GLY A 59 9.84 -3.38 -6.50
N ASN A 60 9.03 -4.44 -6.60
CA ASN A 60 8.89 -5.20 -7.84
C ASN A 60 7.86 -4.57 -8.79
N ASN A 61 8.28 -3.58 -9.58
CA ASN A 61 7.42 -2.80 -10.48
C ASN A 61 6.60 -3.69 -11.43
N LYS A 62 7.18 -4.80 -11.93
CA LYS A 62 6.50 -5.73 -12.84
C LYS A 62 5.38 -6.50 -12.14
N ALA A 63 5.66 -7.01 -10.93
CA ALA A 63 4.65 -7.71 -10.14
C ALA A 63 3.51 -6.78 -9.74
N VAL A 64 3.82 -5.55 -9.30
CA VAL A 64 2.80 -4.55 -8.94
C VAL A 64 1.86 -4.27 -10.11
N LYS A 65 2.39 -3.99 -11.31
CA LYS A 65 1.56 -3.70 -12.50
C LYS A 65 0.61 -4.85 -12.84
N LEU A 66 1.14 -6.08 -12.88
CA LEU A 66 0.34 -7.27 -13.17
C LEU A 66 -0.74 -7.52 -12.11
N LEU A 67 -0.41 -7.36 -10.83
CA LEU A 67 -1.34 -7.57 -9.73
C LEU A 67 -2.46 -6.53 -9.72
N VAL A 68 -2.17 -5.27 -10.03
CA VAL A 68 -3.18 -4.20 -10.08
C VAL A 68 -4.10 -4.35 -11.30
N GLU A 69 -3.56 -4.75 -12.44
CA GLU A 69 -4.35 -4.99 -13.66
C GLU A 69 -5.33 -6.16 -13.51
N ARG A 70 -4.89 -7.21 -12.82
CA ARG A 70 -5.69 -8.42 -12.60
C ARG A 70 -6.57 -8.28 -11.35
N CYS A 71 -5.97 -7.99 -10.20
CA CYS A 71 -6.60 -7.98 -8.88
C CYS A 71 -6.62 -6.57 -8.28
N PRO A 72 -7.39 -5.61 -8.82
CA PRO A 72 -7.43 -4.24 -8.31
C PRO A 72 -7.94 -4.17 -6.86
N GLU A 73 -8.80 -5.09 -6.44
CA GLU A 73 -9.37 -5.17 -5.08
C GLU A 73 -8.30 -5.16 -3.98
N LEU A 74 -7.12 -5.71 -4.25
CA LEU A 74 -5.97 -5.73 -3.34
C LEU A 74 -5.51 -4.32 -2.93
N LEU A 75 -5.75 -3.30 -3.75
CA LEU A 75 -5.35 -1.92 -3.47
C LEU A 75 -5.96 -1.38 -2.18
N SER A 76 -7.14 -1.87 -1.80
CA SER A 76 -7.92 -1.42 -0.66
C SER A 76 -7.81 -2.33 0.57
N VAL A 77 -7.11 -3.47 0.46
CA VAL A 77 -6.99 -4.44 1.55
C VAL A 77 -5.90 -3.98 2.52
N PRO A 78 -6.21 -3.73 3.81
CA PRO A 78 -5.20 -3.44 4.81
C PRO A 78 -4.58 -4.72 5.38
N ASN A 79 -3.28 -4.68 5.74
CA ASN A 79 -2.61 -5.74 6.50
C ASN A 79 -2.98 -5.70 8.01
N GLU A 80 -2.40 -6.58 8.82
CA GLU A 80 -2.67 -6.62 10.28
C GLU A 80 -2.27 -5.33 11.01
N PHE A 81 -1.34 -4.55 10.43
CA PHE A 81 -0.96 -3.25 10.97
C PHE A 81 -1.92 -2.14 10.53
N GLY A 82 -2.88 -2.41 9.65
CA GLY A 82 -3.75 -1.40 9.05
C GLY A 82 -3.07 -0.57 7.95
N GLU A 83 -1.99 -1.08 7.38
CA GLU A 83 -1.30 -0.49 6.25
C GLU A 83 -1.92 -1.01 4.97
N THR A 84 -2.14 -0.14 4.00
CA THR A 84 -2.57 -0.53 2.65
C THR A 84 -1.36 -0.69 1.75
N PRO A 85 -1.47 -1.30 0.55
CA PRO A 85 -0.34 -1.41 -0.36
C PRO A 85 0.22 -0.06 -0.80
N LEU A 86 -0.61 0.99 -0.83
CA LEU A 86 -0.15 2.36 -1.04
C LEU A 86 0.72 2.87 0.11
N PHE A 87 0.36 2.52 1.35
CA PHE A 87 1.12 2.89 2.54
C PHE A 87 2.50 2.22 2.55
N THR A 88 2.56 0.90 2.30
CA THR A 88 3.84 0.19 2.20
C THR A 88 4.68 0.68 1.03
N ALA A 89 4.05 1.02 -0.11
CA ALA A 89 4.77 1.61 -1.23
C ALA A 89 5.40 2.96 -0.88
N ALA A 90 4.69 3.83 -0.15
CA ALA A 90 5.23 5.12 0.25
C ALA A 90 6.50 4.99 1.10
N GLY A 91 6.55 4.00 2.01
CA GLY A 91 7.68 3.78 2.91
C GLY A 91 8.83 2.94 2.35
N PHE A 92 8.56 2.02 1.42
CA PHE A 92 9.55 1.00 1.01
C PHE A 92 9.80 0.93 -0.51
N ALA A 93 8.87 1.41 -1.34
CA ALA A 93 8.95 1.26 -2.79
C ALA A 93 9.58 2.49 -3.46
N GLU A 94 9.88 2.35 -4.75
CA GLU A 94 10.29 3.45 -5.60
C GLU A 94 9.11 4.39 -5.90
N THR A 95 9.42 5.67 -6.17
CA THR A 95 8.44 6.70 -6.55
C THR A 95 7.55 6.24 -7.71
N GLU A 96 8.12 5.53 -8.70
CA GLU A 96 7.37 5.01 -9.85
C GLU A 96 6.22 4.08 -9.45
N ILE A 97 6.42 3.23 -8.43
CA ILE A 97 5.36 2.37 -7.92
C ILE A 97 4.26 3.21 -7.29
N VAL A 98 4.63 4.19 -6.46
CA VAL A 98 3.67 5.07 -5.78
C VAL A 98 2.84 5.86 -6.80
N GLU A 99 3.48 6.41 -7.83
CA GLU A 99 2.82 7.14 -8.92
C GLU A 99 1.89 6.22 -9.72
N PHE A 100 2.37 5.04 -10.11
CA PHE A 100 1.54 4.05 -10.82
C PHE A 100 0.33 3.67 -10.00
N LEU A 101 0.54 3.37 -8.73
CA LEU A 101 -0.49 3.07 -7.77
C LEU A 101 -1.50 4.23 -7.73
N ILE A 102 -1.08 5.48 -7.52
CA ILE A 102 -1.99 6.65 -7.43
C ILE A 102 -2.82 6.82 -8.70
N ARG A 103 -2.20 6.66 -9.87
CA ARG A 103 -2.89 6.77 -11.16
C ARG A 103 -3.80 5.57 -11.46
N SER A 104 -3.52 4.41 -10.85
CA SER A 104 -4.33 3.21 -11.03
C SER A 104 -5.63 3.31 -10.23
N LYS A 105 -6.78 3.12 -10.91
CA LYS A 105 -8.12 2.99 -10.31
C LYS A 105 -8.41 4.05 -9.22
N PRO A 106 -8.58 5.34 -9.59
CA PRO A 106 -8.76 6.42 -8.63
C PRO A 106 -9.95 6.22 -7.67
N GLY A 107 -11.04 5.57 -8.10
CA GLY A 107 -12.22 5.32 -7.25
C GLY A 107 -12.00 4.37 -6.06
N GLN A 108 -10.86 3.68 -5.97
CA GLN A 108 -10.49 2.90 -4.78
C GLN A 108 -9.49 3.63 -3.88
N ARG A 109 -9.12 4.87 -4.24
CA ARG A 109 -8.03 5.62 -3.61
C ARG A 109 -8.45 6.97 -3.12
N VAL A 110 -9.29 7.66 -3.89
CA VAL A 110 -9.79 8.97 -3.57
C VAL A 110 -11.30 8.95 -3.33
N ASP A 111 -11.73 9.76 -2.38
CA ASP A 111 -13.13 10.10 -2.14
C ASP A 111 -13.69 10.91 -3.32
N ASP A 112 -15.00 11.16 -3.32
CA ASP A 112 -15.66 11.98 -4.35
C ASP A 112 -15.08 13.41 -4.46
N ASP A 113 -14.46 13.90 -3.38
CA ASP A 113 -13.76 15.20 -3.31
C ASP A 113 -12.31 15.17 -3.86
N GLY A 114 -11.83 14.02 -4.33
CA GLY A 114 -10.47 13.85 -4.84
C GLY A 114 -9.38 13.72 -3.75
N LEU A 115 -9.77 13.63 -2.48
CA LEU A 115 -8.87 13.41 -1.34
C LEU A 115 -8.62 11.92 -1.12
N LEU A 116 -7.47 11.52 -0.58
CA LEU A 116 -7.19 10.12 -0.30
C LEU A 116 -8.23 9.52 0.66
N LEU A 117 -8.69 8.30 0.43
CA LEU A 117 -9.58 7.63 1.37
C LEU A 117 -8.91 7.52 2.76
N PRO A 118 -9.67 7.63 3.86
CA PRO A 118 -9.12 7.55 5.22
C PRO A 118 -8.28 6.30 5.49
N ILE A 119 -8.60 5.18 4.83
CA ILE A 119 -7.87 3.91 4.92
C ILE A 119 -6.42 3.99 4.40
N HIS A 120 -6.12 4.93 3.51
CA HIS A 120 -4.78 5.15 2.97
C HIS A 120 -3.99 6.21 3.72
N ARG A 121 -4.66 7.08 4.50
CA ARG A 121 -4.01 8.23 5.14
C ARG A 121 -3.17 7.83 6.34
N GLN A 122 -3.66 6.90 7.16
CA GLN A 122 -3.01 6.55 8.41
C GLN A 122 -3.12 5.06 8.74
N ARG A 123 -2.08 4.56 9.38
CA ARG A 123 -2.04 3.22 9.97
C ARG A 123 -2.91 3.14 11.22
N THR A 124 -3.67 2.05 11.38
CA THR A 124 -4.65 1.93 12.48
C THR A 124 -4.00 1.69 13.85
N VAL A 125 -2.84 1.04 13.90
CA VAL A 125 -2.18 0.64 15.14
C VAL A 125 -1.61 1.83 15.94
N ASP A 126 -0.87 2.72 15.29
CA ASP A 126 -0.19 3.86 15.95
C ASP A 126 -0.58 5.23 15.39
N SER A 127 -1.59 5.28 14.52
CA SER A 127 -2.05 6.51 13.86
C SER A 127 -0.92 7.21 13.09
N MET A 128 -0.03 6.40 12.50
CA MET A 128 1.09 6.88 11.70
C MET A 128 0.60 7.27 10.31
N SER A 129 0.88 8.50 9.90
CA SER A 129 0.53 9.05 8.59
C SER A 129 1.38 8.42 7.50
N ILE A 130 0.80 8.24 6.32
CA ILE A 130 1.53 7.80 5.12
C ILE A 130 2.71 8.72 4.79
N LEU A 131 2.60 10.01 5.11
CA LEU A 131 3.68 10.98 4.92
C LEU A 131 4.87 10.65 5.83
N SER A 132 4.60 10.28 7.08
CA SER A 132 5.66 9.90 8.02
C SER A 132 6.35 8.60 7.61
N ALA A 133 5.61 7.65 7.01
CA ALA A 133 6.18 6.43 6.46
C ALA A 133 7.14 6.75 5.31
N ALA A 134 6.76 7.64 4.38
CA ALA A 134 7.62 8.08 3.29
C ALA A 134 8.89 8.80 3.77
N ILE A 135 8.76 9.66 4.79
CA ILE A 135 9.91 10.37 5.38
C ILE A 135 10.87 9.37 6.05
N ILE A 136 10.37 8.40 6.80
CA ILE A 136 11.20 7.36 7.43
C ILE A 136 11.84 6.46 6.38
N GLY A 137 11.10 6.16 5.31
CA GLY A 137 11.58 5.43 4.14
C GLY A 137 12.60 6.19 3.29
N GLN A 138 12.86 7.47 3.60
CA GLN A 138 13.69 8.39 2.81
C GLN A 138 13.19 8.60 1.36
N ASN A 139 11.91 8.33 1.12
CA ASN A 139 11.24 8.50 -0.16
C ASN A 139 10.57 9.89 -0.24
N PHE A 140 11.39 10.94 -0.31
CA PHE A 140 10.91 12.33 -0.31
C PHE A 140 10.06 12.66 -1.54
N GLU A 141 10.37 12.08 -2.70
CA GLU A 141 9.60 12.33 -3.92
C GLU A 141 8.20 11.73 -3.85
N ALA A 142 8.07 10.51 -3.32
CA ALA A 142 6.76 9.92 -3.02
C ALA A 142 5.98 10.75 -1.99
N ALA A 143 6.66 11.30 -0.97
CA ALA A 143 6.06 12.21 -0.01
C ALA A 143 5.51 13.49 -0.66
N LEU A 144 6.25 14.08 -1.61
CA LEU A 144 5.82 15.25 -2.36
C LEU A 144 4.59 14.93 -3.23
N LEU A 145 4.60 13.81 -3.96
CA LEU A 145 3.45 13.38 -4.78
C LEU A 145 2.19 13.19 -3.94
N LEU A 146 2.31 12.60 -2.75
CA LEU A 146 1.19 12.42 -1.83
C LEU A 146 0.66 13.77 -1.30
N LEU A 147 1.54 14.75 -1.04
CA LEU A 147 1.14 16.10 -0.62
C LEU A 147 0.49 16.91 -1.74
N GLU A 148 0.94 16.72 -2.98
CA GLU A 148 0.30 17.32 -4.15
C GLU A 148 -1.12 16.79 -4.35
N LEU A 149 -1.31 15.49 -4.10
CA LEU A 149 -2.63 14.85 -4.17
C LEU A 149 -3.54 15.27 -3.00
N ASP A 150 -3.02 15.23 -1.77
CA ASP A 150 -3.79 15.52 -0.57
C ASP A 150 -2.99 16.42 0.39
N ARG A 151 -3.22 17.74 0.29
CA ARG A 151 -2.59 18.72 1.17
C ARG A 151 -3.00 18.56 2.64
N SER A 152 -4.11 17.88 2.93
CA SER A 152 -4.58 17.68 4.30
C SER A 152 -3.64 16.76 5.09
N LEU A 153 -2.85 15.91 4.40
CA LEU A 153 -1.86 15.04 5.03
C LEU A 153 -0.81 15.80 5.84
N ALA A 154 -0.47 17.05 5.47
CA ALA A 154 0.46 17.88 6.22
C ALA A 154 -0.04 18.26 7.62
N SER A 155 -1.37 18.25 7.82
CA SER A 155 -1.99 18.57 9.10
C SER A 155 -2.17 17.35 10.02
N LEU A 156 -2.04 16.14 9.47
CA LEU A 156 -2.13 14.89 10.24
C LEU A 156 -0.87 14.71 11.07
N LYS A 157 -0.98 14.95 12.39
CA LYS A 157 0.09 14.68 13.34
C LYS A 157 -0.04 13.27 13.89
N ASP A 158 1.02 12.48 13.76
CA ASP A 158 1.08 11.13 14.32
C ASP A 158 1.05 11.19 15.85
N LYS A 159 0.49 10.18 16.51
CA LYS A 159 0.58 10.08 17.98
C LYS A 159 2.03 10.01 18.48
N LYS A 160 2.96 9.47 17.68
CA LYS A 160 4.41 9.51 17.98
C LYS A 160 4.99 10.93 17.95
N SER A 161 4.42 11.83 17.15
CA SER A 161 4.81 13.25 17.18
C SER A 161 4.61 13.85 18.57
N ASN A 162 3.62 13.43 19.36
CA ASN A 162 3.46 13.96 20.73
C ASN A 162 4.57 13.51 21.71
N ILE A 163 5.23 12.37 21.45
CA ILE A 163 6.34 11.89 22.28
C ILE A 163 7.64 12.63 21.92
N TYR A 164 7.88 12.83 20.61
CA TYR A 164 9.09 13.52 20.13
C TYR A 164 8.95 15.05 20.12
N SER A 165 7.75 15.62 19.98
CA SER A 165 7.50 17.07 20.03
C SER A 165 7.43 17.63 21.44
N SER A 166 7.05 16.84 22.45
CA SER A 166 7.15 17.26 23.86
C SER A 166 8.61 17.29 24.36
N THR A 167 9.50 16.54 23.71
CA THR A 167 10.96 16.66 23.91
C THR A 167 11.61 17.68 22.96
N SER A 168 11.13 17.81 21.72
CA SER A 168 11.68 18.75 20.73
C SER A 168 11.19 20.19 20.91
N SER A 169 10.09 20.45 21.64
CA SER A 169 9.72 21.82 22.03
C SER A 169 10.66 22.42 23.09
N ARG A 170 11.62 21.65 23.63
CA ARG A 170 12.75 22.20 24.40
C ARG A 170 14.03 22.41 23.58
N ASN A 171 14.12 21.85 22.36
CA ASN A 171 15.32 21.93 21.51
C ASN A 171 15.05 22.48 20.09
N ALA A 172 13.86 22.97 19.77
CA ALA A 172 13.57 23.64 18.49
C ALA A 172 14.08 25.10 18.44
N SER A 173 15.27 25.34 18.98
CA SER A 173 16.04 26.58 18.82
C SER A 173 17.36 26.35 18.08
N CYS A 174 17.62 25.16 17.50
CA CYS A 174 18.91 24.86 16.89
C CYS A 174 18.87 24.19 15.49
N PHE A 175 17.84 24.41 14.67
CA PHE A 175 17.80 23.82 13.30
C PHE A 175 17.62 24.82 12.15
N PHE A 176 17.69 26.12 12.41
CA PHE A 176 17.90 27.15 11.38
C PHE A 176 19.03 28.05 11.88
N ASP A 177 20.26 27.66 11.58
CA ASP A 177 21.42 28.56 11.41
C ASP A 177 22.67 27.69 11.30
N SER A 178 22.96 27.21 10.09
CA SER A 178 24.35 26.98 9.71
C SER A 178 24.49 27.08 8.20
N GLU A 179 25.08 28.19 7.81
CA GLU A 179 25.48 28.64 6.50
C GLU A 179 26.22 27.57 5.67
N PHE A 180 25.94 27.56 4.37
CA PHE A 180 26.81 26.98 3.35
C PHE A 180 28.16 27.70 3.33
N PRO A 181 29.30 26.99 3.28
CA PRO A 181 30.50 27.54 2.66
C PRO A 181 30.55 27.08 1.20
N MET A 182 30.44 28.04 0.27
CA MET A 182 31.05 27.91 -1.05
C MET A 182 32.58 27.90 -0.86
N GLY A 183 33.25 26.95 -1.51
CA GLY A 183 34.69 26.89 -1.66
C GLY A 183 35.04 26.00 -2.84
#